data_AF-A0ABD5YH26-F1
#
_entry.id   AF-A0ABD5YH26-F1
#
_cell.length_a   1.000
_cell.length_b   1.000
_cell.length_c   1.000
_cell.angle_alpha   90.00
_cell.angle_beta   90.00
_cell.angle_gamma   90.00
#
_symmetry.space_group_name_H-M   'P 1'
#
loop_
_entity.id
_entity.type
_entity.pdbx_description
1 polymer ?
#
loop_
_entity_poly.entity_id
_entity_poly.type
_entity_poly.pdbx_seq_one_letter_code
_entity_poly.pdbx_strand_id
1 'polypeptide(L)'
;MSDVSNKHAASVQRVFDEEKCCTEFTTEHGLENPPDSAFCFGFVCPQCGRTNPLKGDPSEFRSQPVRCFSCTWVTVLDATALKQFVREVSDDE
;
A
#
# COMPACT_ATOMS: atom_id res chain seq x y z
N MET A 1 -15.04 -49.07 9.63
CA MET A 1 -16.26 -48.25 9.86
C MET A 1 -16.01 -47.53 11.18
N SER A 2 -15.62 -46.27 11.21
CA SER A 2 -16.32 -45.14 10.58
C SER A 2 -15.38 -43.98 10.26
N ASP A 3 -15.64 -43.36 9.09
CA ASP A 3 -15.10 -42.10 8.62
C ASP A 3 -15.30 -40.94 9.62
N VAL A 4 -14.25 -40.14 9.81
CA VAL A 4 -14.39 -38.77 10.29
C VAL A 4 -13.64 -37.85 9.32
N SER A 5 -14.38 -37.39 8.31
CA SER A 5 -14.01 -36.24 7.47
C SER A 5 -13.86 -35.00 8.34
N ASN A 6 -12.62 -34.63 8.66
CA ASN A 6 -12.35 -33.35 9.31
C ASN A 6 -12.21 -32.27 8.23
N LYS A 7 -13.32 -31.54 8.01
CA LYS A 7 -13.42 -30.39 7.11
C LYS A 7 -12.41 -29.33 7.56
N HIS A 8 -11.33 -29.17 6.80
CA HIS A 8 -10.42 -28.04 6.98
C HIS A 8 -11.11 -26.82 6.38
N ALA A 9 -11.92 -26.15 7.19
CA ALA A 9 -12.25 -24.75 6.96
C ALA A 9 -10.91 -24.00 6.98
N ALA A 10 -10.43 -23.61 5.81
CA ALA A 10 -9.29 -22.72 5.68
C ALA A 10 -9.69 -21.39 6.30
N SER A 11 -9.48 -21.25 7.61
CA SER A 11 -9.41 -19.95 8.26
C SER A 11 -8.27 -19.22 7.56
N VAL A 12 -8.60 -18.36 6.59
CA VAL A 12 -7.66 -17.40 6.02
C VAL A 12 -7.37 -16.40 7.13
N GLN A 13 -6.53 -16.82 8.06
CA GLN A 13 -5.93 -15.94 9.03
C GLN A 13 -5.07 -15.02 8.17
N ARG A 14 -5.54 -13.78 7.96
CA ARG A 14 -4.74 -12.71 7.37
C ARG A 14 -3.63 -12.46 8.38
N VAL A 15 -2.56 -13.25 8.29
CA VAL A 15 -1.30 -12.96 8.97
C VAL A 15 -0.86 -11.65 8.35
N PHE A 16 -1.10 -10.55 9.09
CA PHE A 16 -0.47 -9.27 8.81
C PHE A 16 1.01 -9.51 9.09
N ASP A 17 1.74 -9.95 8.07
CA ASP A 17 3.19 -9.88 8.09
C ASP A 17 3.53 -8.39 8.18
N GLU A 18 4.04 -7.95 9.33
CA GLU A 18 4.62 -6.62 9.46
C GLU A 18 5.75 -6.41 8.43
N GLU A 19 6.34 -7.50 7.91
CA GLU A 19 7.29 -7.51 6.77
C GLU A 19 6.68 -7.05 5.43
N LYS A 20 5.35 -6.90 5.33
CA LYS A 20 4.65 -6.48 4.10
C LYS A 20 3.99 -5.10 4.20
N CYS A 21 4.47 -4.25 5.09
CA CYS A 21 4.07 -2.86 5.18
C CYS A 21 5.05 -1.94 4.45
N CYS A 22 4.52 -1.01 3.66
CA CYS A 22 5.28 0.05 3.01
C CYS A 22 5.17 1.33 3.83
N THR A 23 6.31 1.89 4.22
CA THR A 23 6.42 3.10 5.03
C THR A 23 7.02 4.29 4.28
N GLU A 24 7.46 4.07 3.04
CA GLU A 24 8.15 5.08 2.24
C GLU A 24 7.24 5.59 1.10
N PHE A 25 7.11 6.92 1.04
CA PHE A 25 6.23 7.63 0.10
C PHE A 25 6.97 8.80 -0.52
N THR A 26 6.54 9.22 -1.71
CA THR A 26 7.17 10.32 -2.45
C THR A 26 6.14 11.12 -3.24
N THR A 27 6.41 12.42 -3.41
CA THR A 27 5.69 13.29 -4.36
C THR A 27 6.22 13.12 -5.79
N GLU A 28 7.39 12.51 -5.98
CA GLU A 28 7.94 12.15 -7.30
C GLU A 28 7.26 10.89 -7.86
N HIS A 29 5.96 10.97 -8.07
CA HIS A 29 5.12 9.83 -8.44
C HIS A 29 5.32 9.36 -9.89
N GLY A 30 5.93 10.17 -10.76
CA GLY A 30 6.21 9.80 -12.14
C GLY A 30 4.98 9.69 -13.05
N LEU A 31 3.88 10.40 -12.72
CA LEU A 31 2.72 10.50 -13.59
C LEU A 31 2.90 11.68 -14.55
N GLU A 32 2.85 11.43 -15.85
CA GLU A 32 2.80 12.48 -16.86
C GLU A 32 1.37 13.05 -16.91
N ASN A 33 1.22 14.33 -16.56
CA ASN A 33 -0.07 15.04 -16.44
C ASN A 33 -0.96 14.52 -15.30
N PRO A 34 -0.59 14.76 -14.03
CA PRO A 34 -1.47 14.46 -12.91
C PRO A 34 -2.78 15.26 -13.04
N PRO A 35 -3.94 14.67 -12.71
CA PRO A 35 -5.21 15.39 -12.72
C PRO A 35 -5.20 16.54 -11.70
N ASP A 36 -5.63 17.73 -12.13
CA ASP A 36 -5.58 18.99 -11.36
C ASP A 36 -6.22 18.95 -9.96
N SER A 37 -7.15 18.01 -9.72
CA SER A 37 -7.95 17.95 -8.48
C SER A 37 -7.63 16.78 -7.56
N ALA A 38 -6.70 15.89 -7.91
CA ALA A 38 -6.37 14.74 -7.08
C ALA A 38 -4.95 14.84 -6.52
N PHE A 39 -4.81 14.53 -5.23
CA PHE A 39 -3.50 14.35 -4.61
C PHE A 39 -2.77 13.18 -5.30
N CYS A 40 -1.60 13.47 -5.85
CA CYS A 40 -0.77 12.51 -6.56
C CYS A 40 0.48 12.23 -5.76
N PHE A 41 0.73 10.96 -5.45
CA PHE A 41 1.89 10.52 -4.67
C PHE A 41 2.30 9.13 -5.13
N GLY A 42 3.42 8.63 -4.66
CA GLY A 42 3.88 7.28 -4.93
C GLY A 42 4.30 6.57 -3.67
N PHE A 43 4.23 5.24 -3.68
CA PHE A 43 4.89 4.42 -2.66
C PHE A 43 6.14 3.78 -3.26
N VAL A 44 7.21 3.71 -2.47
CA VAL A 44 8.45 3.03 -2.87
C VAL A 44 8.34 1.57 -2.47
N CYS A 45 8.33 0.66 -3.44
CA CYS A 45 8.18 -0.75 -3.14
C CYS A 45 9.41 -1.27 -2.37
N PRO A 46 9.29 -1.75 -1.13
CA PRO A 46 10.42 -2.22 -0.32
C PRO A 46 11.08 -3.48 -0.92
N GLN A 47 10.38 -4.23 -1.77
CA GLN A 47 10.93 -5.42 -2.42
C GLN A 47 11.85 -5.11 -3.61
N CYS A 48 11.60 -4.02 -4.35
CA CYS A 48 12.33 -3.74 -5.59
C CYS A 48 12.83 -2.28 -5.74
N GLY A 49 12.58 -1.43 -4.75
CA GLY A 49 12.98 -0.01 -4.71
C GLY A 49 12.28 0.88 -5.74
N ARG A 50 11.30 0.37 -6.49
CA ARG A 50 10.63 1.15 -7.55
C ARG A 50 9.45 1.92 -7.00
N THR A 51 9.33 3.17 -7.43
CA THR A 51 8.17 4.04 -7.17
C THR A 51 6.95 3.53 -7.94
N ASN A 52 5.81 3.48 -7.25
CA ASN A 52 4.53 3.10 -7.85
C ASN A 52 3.54 4.25 -7.63
N PRO A 53 3.03 4.86 -8.71
CA PRO A 53 2.14 6.00 -8.60
C PRO A 53 0.79 5.61 -8.00
N LEU A 54 0.27 6.49 -7.16
CA LEU A 54 -1.05 6.49 -6.54
C LEU A 54 -1.71 7.84 -6.79
N LYS A 55 -3.04 7.82 -6.87
CA LYS A 55 -3.87 9.01 -7.07
C LYS A 55 -5.11 8.93 -6.22
N GLY A 56 -5.52 10.04 -5.62
CA GLY A 56 -6.68 10.13 -4.75
C GLY A 56 -6.32 10.48 -3.32
N ASP A 57 -7.27 10.37 -2.39
CA ASP A 57 -7.04 10.70 -0.98
C ASP A 57 -6.16 9.62 -0.31
N PRO A 58 -4.96 9.98 0.20
CA PRO A 58 -4.10 9.05 0.94
C PRO A 58 -4.81 8.32 2.09
N SER A 59 -5.83 8.93 2.70
CA SER A 59 -6.59 8.31 3.79
C SER A 59 -7.30 7.01 3.35
N GLU A 60 -7.69 6.92 2.07
CA GLU A 60 -8.33 5.73 1.50
C GLU A 60 -7.38 4.54 1.39
N PHE A 61 -6.05 4.77 1.39
CA PHE A 61 -5.05 3.73 1.20
C PHE A 61 -4.53 3.09 2.50
N ARG A 62 -4.85 3.65 3.68
CA ARG A 62 -4.30 3.28 5.01
C ARG A 62 -4.54 1.83 5.45
N SER A 63 -5.33 1.06 4.71
CA SER A 63 -5.61 -0.36 5.00
C SER A 63 -5.91 -1.16 3.73
N GLN A 64 -5.63 -0.59 2.55
CA GLN A 64 -5.86 -1.28 1.29
C GLN A 64 -4.56 -1.92 0.80
N PRO A 65 -4.60 -3.21 0.41
CA PRO A 65 -3.46 -3.83 -0.23
C PRO A 65 -3.25 -3.19 -1.61
N VAL A 66 -2.07 -2.64 -1.83
CA VAL A 66 -1.63 -2.12 -3.12
C VAL A 66 -0.58 -3.05 -3.72
N ARG A 67 -0.56 -3.12 -5.05
CA ARG A 67 0.35 -3.99 -5.80
C ARG A 67 1.43 -3.14 -6.46
N CYS A 68 2.69 -3.55 -6.34
CA CYS A 68 3.76 -2.99 -7.14
C CYS A 68 3.61 -3.40 -8.62
N PHE A 69 3.62 -2.43 -9.52
CA PHE A 69 3.50 -2.67 -10.97
C PHE A 69 4.74 -3.33 -11.58
N SER A 70 5.87 -3.26 -10.89
CA SER A 70 7.14 -3.78 -11.40
C SER A 70 7.43 -5.23 -10.98
N CYS A 71 7.36 -5.53 -9.68
CA CYS A 71 7.68 -6.87 -9.16
C CYS A 71 6.45 -7.66 -8.71
N THR A 72 5.25 -7.11 -8.87
CA THR A 72 3.96 -7.73 -8.49
C THR A 72 3.75 -8.00 -7.00
N TRP A 73 4.71 -7.60 -6.16
CA TRP A 73 4.62 -7.70 -4.71
C TRP A 73 3.44 -6.88 -4.19
N VAL A 74 2.73 -7.43 -3.19
CA VAL A 74 1.54 -6.82 -2.59
C VAL A 74 1.88 -6.37 -1.18
N THR A 75 1.52 -5.13 -0.86
CA THR A 75 1.84 -4.47 0.40
C THR A 75 0.62 -3.74 0.93
N VAL A 76 0.58 -3.52 2.24
CA VAL A 76 -0.30 -2.51 2.83
C VAL A 76 0.53 -1.24 3.02
N LEU A 77 -0.09 -0.06 2.86
CA LEU A 77 0.56 1.21 3.18
C LEU A 77 0.40 1.49 4.68
N ASP A 78 1.50 1.74 5.38
CA ASP A 78 1.46 2.02 6.80
C ASP A 78 0.68 3.32 7.07
N ALA A 79 -0.36 3.23 7.89
CA ALA A 79 -1.27 4.33 8.13
C ALA A 79 -0.61 5.51 8.84
N THR A 80 0.37 5.24 9.72
CA THR A 80 1.07 6.26 10.51
C THR A 80 2.05 7.01 9.63
N ALA A 81 2.89 6.29 8.89
CA ALA A 81 3.84 6.84 7.95
C ALA A 81 3.13 7.62 6.82
N LEU A 82 2.02 7.10 6.30
CA LEU A 82 1.25 7.81 5.27
C LEU A 82 0.63 9.10 5.82
N LYS A 83 0.14 9.10 7.06
CA LYS A 83 -0.36 10.31 7.72
C LYS A 83 0.74 11.34 7.95
N GLN A 84 1.94 10.89 8.32
CA GLN A 84 3.10 11.75 8.49
C GLN A 84 3.52 12.38 7.15
N PHE A 85 3.65 11.57 6.10
CA PHE A 85 3.96 12.04 4.74
C PHE A 85 2.99 13.12 4.27
N VAL A 86 1.67 12.90 4.43
CA VAL A 86 0.67 13.91 4.02
C VAL A 86 0.84 15.22 4.79
N ARG A 87 1.15 15.15 6.08
CA ARG A 87 1.39 16.34 6.89
C ARG A 87 2.63 17.10 6.40
N GLU A 88 3.72 16.40 6.15
CA GLU A 88 4.97 16.99 5.64
C GLU A 88 4.71 17.71 4.32
N VAL A 89 4.08 17.04 3.34
CA VAL A 89 3.79 17.65 2.03
C VAL A 89 2.79 18.81 2.12
N SER A 90 1.88 18.82 3.10
CA SER A 90 0.89 19.89 3.27
C SER A 90 1.44 21.10 4.03
N ASP A 91 2.48 20.93 4.85
CA ASP A 91 3.14 22.01 5.60
C ASP A 91 4.18 22.76 4.72
N ASP A 92 4.56 22.19 3.56
CA ASP A 92 5.51 22.75 2.58
C ASP A 92 4.85 23.64 1.49
N GLU A 93 3.52 23.86 1.52
CA GLU A 93 2.79 24.82 0.67
C GLU A 93 2.52 26.17 1.35
#